data_AF-A0A5E6MGK1-F1
#
_entry.id   AF-A0A5E6MGK1-F1
#
_cell.length_a   1.000
_cell.length_b   1.000
_cell.length_c   1.000
_cell.angle_alpha   90.00
_cell.angle_beta   90.00
_cell.angle_gamma   90.00
#
_symmetry.space_group_name_H-M   'P 1'
#
loop_
_entity.id
_entity.type
_entity.pdbx_description
1 polymer ?
#
loop_
_entity_poly.entity_id
_entity_poly.type
_entity_poly.pdbx_seq_one_letter_code
_entity_poly.pdbx_strand_id
1 'polypeptide(L)'
;MAQTQTTTTAVARPPLTAFSWKSAGIAIGALIVFDVLINVYERLYALTKGLDYTSPEYATYWMSMLFAELVMETITAAALWGWLWMTRDRELSRLTPAE
;
A
#
# COMPACT_ATOMS: atom_id res chain seq x y z
N MET A 1 -12.39 -21.14 53.28
CA MET A 1 -12.16 -21.06 51.83
C MET A 1 -12.05 -19.58 51.47
N ALA A 2 -10.87 -19.10 51.10
CA ALA A 2 -10.66 -17.68 50.79
C ALA A 2 -11.17 -17.38 49.37
N GLN A 3 -12.07 -16.41 49.22
CA GLN A 3 -12.59 -15.98 47.92
C GLN A 3 -11.56 -15.06 47.25
N THR A 4 -10.97 -15.52 46.15
CA THR A 4 -10.11 -14.69 45.29
C THR A 4 -10.98 -13.70 44.53
N GLN A 5 -10.88 -12.41 44.87
CA GLN A 5 -11.53 -11.34 44.10
C GLN A 5 -10.68 -11.00 42.88
N THR A 6 -11.21 -11.24 41.68
CA THR A 6 -10.56 -10.87 40.42
C THR A 6 -10.89 -9.42 40.10
N THR A 7 -10.03 -8.49 40.51
CA THR A 7 -10.14 -7.07 40.11
C THR A 7 -9.79 -6.95 38.63
N THR A 8 -10.81 -6.72 37.79
CA THR A 8 -10.61 -6.47 36.36
C THR A 8 -10.27 -4.99 36.18
N THR A 9 -8.97 -4.67 36.09
CA THR A 9 -8.52 -3.31 35.76
C THR A 9 -8.85 -3.04 34.30
N ALA A 10 -9.86 -2.23 34.03
CA ALA A 10 -10.15 -1.75 32.69
C ALA A 10 -9.01 -0.81 32.24
N VAL A 11 -8.15 -1.30 31.34
CA VAL A 11 -7.14 -0.47 30.67
C VAL A 11 -7.88 0.51 29.76
N ALA A 12 -7.82 1.81 30.08
CA ALA A 12 -8.39 2.84 29.24
C ALA A 12 -7.72 2.81 27.86
N ARG A 13 -8.52 2.62 26.81
CA ARG A 13 -7.99 2.69 25.43
C ARG A 13 -7.59 4.14 25.15
N PRO A 14 -6.42 4.39 24.54
CA PRO A 14 -6.06 5.73 24.10
C PRO A 14 -7.16 6.28 23.16
N PRO A 15 -7.40 7.60 23.16
CA PRO A 15 -8.42 8.19 22.30
C PRO A 15 -8.15 7.82 20.84
N LEU A 16 -9.18 7.35 20.15
CA LEU A 16 -9.12 7.06 18.73
C LEU A 16 -8.76 8.37 18.00
N THR A 17 -7.59 8.40 17.36
CA THR A 17 -7.22 9.51 16.49
C THR A 17 -7.82 9.25 15.12
N ALA A 18 -8.60 10.19 14.58
CA ALA A 18 -9.19 10.09 13.24
C ALA A 18 -8.13 9.89 12.12
N PHE A 19 -6.87 10.23 12.38
CA PHE A 19 -5.78 10.08 11.41
C PHE A 19 -4.58 9.30 11.97
N SER A 20 -4.17 8.25 11.24
CA SER A 20 -3.01 7.42 11.59
C SER A 20 -1.75 7.90 10.85
N TRP A 21 -0.96 8.76 11.51
CA TRP A 21 0.33 9.22 10.99
C TRP A 21 1.32 8.10 10.68
N LYS A 22 1.27 7.01 11.45
CA LYS A 22 2.11 5.82 11.21
C LYS A 22 1.79 5.19 9.86
N SER A 23 0.50 4.96 9.57
CA SER A 23 0.08 4.32 8.31
C SER A 23 0.36 5.22 7.11
N ALA A 24 0.07 6.52 7.24
CA ALA A 24 0.40 7.51 6.21
C ALA A 24 1.91 7.57 5.92
N GLY A 25 2.74 7.59 6.96
CA GLY A 25 4.20 7.60 6.82
C GLY A 25 4.74 6.35 6.12
N ILE A 26 4.19 5.17 6.41
CA ILE A 26 4.55 3.92 5.73
C ILE A 26 4.19 4.00 4.24
N ALA A 27 2.98 4.44 3.90
CA ALA A 27 2.55 4.55 2.51
C ALA A 27 3.41 5.55 1.71
N ILE A 28 3.63 6.74 2.26
CA ILE A 28 4.47 7.77 1.64
C ILE A 28 5.91 7.29 1.49
N GLY A 29 6.48 6.68 2.55
CA GLY A 29 7.84 6.15 2.50
C GLY A 29 8.01 5.06 1.44
N ALA A 30 7.04 4.16 1.31
CA ALA A 30 7.06 3.10 0.30
C ALA A 30 7.03 3.69 -1.13
N LEU A 31 6.18 4.69 -1.38
CA LEU A 31 6.11 5.38 -2.67
C LEU A 31 7.42 6.09 -3.01
N ILE A 32 7.99 6.84 -2.06
CA ILE A 32 9.28 7.52 -2.27
C ILE A 32 10.38 6.52 -2.62
N VAL A 33 10.48 5.40 -1.89
CA VAL A 33 11.50 4.38 -2.19
C VAL A 33 11.28 3.79 -3.58
N PHE A 34 10.03 3.49 -3.96
CA PHE A 34 9.69 2.99 -5.29
C PHE A 34 10.07 3.98 -6.40
N ASP A 35 9.68 5.25 -6.27
CA ASP A 35 9.98 6.30 -7.26
C ASP A 35 11.48 6.56 -7.39
N VAL A 36 12.23 6.49 -6.30
CA VAL A 36 13.70 6.60 -6.35
C VAL A 36 14.31 5.44 -7.12
N LEU A 37 13.81 4.21 -6.96
CA LEU A 37 14.28 3.06 -7.73
C LEU A 37 13.99 3.22 -9.22
N ILE A 38 12.79 3.69 -9.58
CA ILE A 38 12.44 4.00 -10.97
C ILE A 38 13.35 5.10 -11.51
N ASN A 39 13.57 6.18 -10.76
CA ASN A 39 14.44 7.26 -11.21
C ASN A 39 15.88 6.79 -11.47
N VAL A 40 16.42 5.92 -10.61
CA VAL A 40 17.74 5.31 -10.83
C VAL A 40 17.74 4.44 -12.09
N TYR A 41 16.70 3.62 -12.28
CA TYR A 41 16.55 2.79 -13.48
C TYR A 41 16.55 3.62 -14.76
N GLU A 42 15.75 4.69 -14.81
CA GLU A 42 15.69 5.61 -15.96
C GLU A 42 17.05 6.24 -16.25
N ARG A 43 17.77 6.71 -15.22
CA ARG A 43 19.11 7.30 -15.39
C ARG A 43 20.11 6.33 -16.00
N LEU A 44 19.98 5.02 -15.72
CA LEU A 44 20.88 4.01 -16.25
C LEU A 44 20.55 3.64 -17.70
N TYR A 45 19.26 3.55 -18.05
CA TYR A 45 18.81 2.90 -19.29
C TYR A 45 18.10 3.80 -20.30
N ALA A 46 17.66 5.01 -19.93
CA ALA A 46 16.90 5.87 -20.83
C ALA A 46 17.70 6.28 -22.07
N LEU A 47 18.93 6.77 -21.89
CA LEU A 47 19.74 7.25 -23.02
C LEU A 47 20.45 6.12 -23.76
N THR A 48 20.66 4.96 -23.12
CA THR A 48 21.46 3.86 -23.67
C THR A 48 20.60 2.75 -24.29
N LYS A 49 19.38 2.56 -23.80
CA LYS A 49 18.47 1.46 -24.17
C LYS A 49 17.03 1.93 -24.43
N GLY A 50 16.73 3.22 -24.21
CA GLY A 50 15.37 3.79 -24.33
C GLY A 50 15.11 4.65 -25.56
N LEU A 51 16.14 5.05 -26.32
CA LEU A 51 15.98 6.01 -27.42
C LEU A 51 15.37 5.39 -28.69
N ASP A 52 15.70 4.14 -29.01
CA ASP A 52 15.21 3.44 -30.20
C ASP A 52 14.24 2.32 -29.81
N TYR A 53 12.95 2.59 -29.98
CA TYR A 53 11.88 1.64 -29.63
C TYR A 53 11.82 0.41 -30.54
N THR A 54 12.50 0.42 -31.69
CA THR A 54 12.53 -0.72 -32.63
C THR A 54 13.64 -1.72 -32.30
N SER A 55 14.55 -1.35 -31.40
CA SER A 55 15.66 -2.20 -30.97
C SER A 55 15.19 -3.36 -30.08
N PRO A 56 15.83 -4.54 -30.15
CA PRO A 56 15.53 -5.65 -29.24
C PRO A 56 15.86 -5.32 -27.77
N GLU A 57 16.79 -4.40 -27.54
CA GLU A 57 17.11 -3.88 -26.21
C GLU A 57 15.93 -3.14 -25.59
N TYR A 58 15.24 -2.29 -26.35
CA TYR A 58 14.08 -1.56 -25.85
C TYR A 58 12.98 -2.52 -25.38
N ALA A 59 12.75 -3.60 -26.14
CA ALA A 59 11.80 -4.63 -25.74
C ALA A 59 12.17 -5.29 -24.40
N THR A 60 13.47 -5.50 -24.18
CA THR A 60 13.98 -6.17 -22.97
C THR A 60 13.91 -5.28 -21.73
N TYR A 61 14.22 -3.99 -21.86
CA TYR A 61 14.28 -3.08 -20.71
C TYR A 61 12.94 -2.37 -20.47
N TRP A 62 12.33 -1.80 -21.51
CA TRP A 62 11.15 -0.94 -21.37
C TRP A 62 9.85 -1.69 -21.57
N MET A 63 9.74 -2.52 -22.62
CA MET A 63 8.47 -3.23 -22.86
C MET A 63 8.21 -4.32 -21.82
N SER A 64 9.25 -5.03 -21.35
CA SER A 64 9.10 -6.00 -20.28
C SER A 64 8.59 -5.34 -18.98
N MET A 65 9.10 -4.14 -18.66
CA MET A 65 8.68 -3.35 -17.51
C MET A 65 7.21 -2.94 -17.65
N LEU A 66 6.80 -2.40 -18.81
CA LEU A 66 5.40 -2.05 -19.10
C LEU A 66 4.46 -3.25 -18.93
N PHE A 67 4.80 -4.42 -19.48
CA PHE A 67 3.94 -5.59 -19.32
C PHE A 67 3.91 -6.10 -17.88
N ALA A 68 5.04 -6.04 -17.17
CA ALA A 68 5.12 -6.42 -15.77
C ALA A 68 4.26 -5.51 -14.88
N GLU A 69 4.33 -4.19 -15.05
CA GLU A 69 3.53 -3.25 -14.26
C GLU A 69 2.04 -3.42 -14.53
N LEU A 70 1.61 -3.58 -15.79
CA LEU A 70 0.19 -3.76 -16.12
C LEU A 70 -0.41 -5.02 -15.44
N VAL A 71 0.34 -6.13 -15.42
CA VAL A 71 -0.10 -7.35 -14.72
C VAL A 71 -0.13 -7.13 -13.21
N MET A 72 0.95 -6.57 -12.65
CA MET A 72 1.08 -6.32 -11.21
C MET A 72 -0.01 -5.38 -10.69
N GLU A 73 -0.27 -4.28 -11.40
CA GLU A 73 -1.31 -3.30 -11.07
C GLU A 73 -2.70 -3.91 -11.16
N THR A 74 -2.98 -4.69 -12.21
CA THR A 74 -4.27 -5.37 -12.35
C THR A 74 -4.54 -6.32 -11.17
N ILE A 75 -3.53 -7.12 -10.80
CA ILE A 75 -3.63 -8.03 -9.65
C ILE A 75 -3.81 -7.24 -8.35
N THR A 76 -3.00 -6.19 -8.15
CA THR A 76 -3.02 -5.38 -6.93
C THR A 76 -4.36 -4.66 -6.77
N ALA A 77 -4.89 -4.06 -7.85
CA ALA A 77 -6.19 -3.40 -7.86
C ALA A 77 -7.32 -4.38 -7.56
N ALA A 78 -7.35 -5.54 -8.24
CA ALA A 78 -8.36 -6.56 -7.99
C ALA A 78 -8.32 -7.08 -6.55
N ALA A 79 -7.12 -7.33 -6.01
CA ALA A 79 -6.94 -7.76 -4.62
C ALA A 79 -7.37 -6.68 -3.63
N LEU A 80 -6.96 -5.43 -3.83
CA LEU A 80 -7.30 -4.32 -2.95
C LEU A 80 -8.81 -4.06 -2.95
N TRP A 81 -9.43 -3.95 -4.12
CA TRP A 81 -10.87 -3.71 -4.23
C TRP A 81 -11.67 -4.88 -3.67
N GLY A 82 -11.28 -6.12 -3.99
CA GLY A 82 -11.90 -7.31 -3.44
C GLY A 82 -11.82 -7.35 -1.92
N TRP A 83 -10.63 -7.06 -1.36
CA TRP A 83 -10.42 -6.99 0.07
C TRP A 83 -11.28 -5.91 0.72
N LEU A 84 -11.23 -4.67 0.23
CA LEU A 84 -12.04 -3.55 0.76
C LEU A 84 -13.54 -3.87 0.71
N TRP A 85 -14.02 -4.50 -0.36
CA TRP A 85 -15.42 -4.89 -0.49
C TRP A 85 -15.82 -5.96 0.53
N MET A 86 -14.95 -6.93 0.77
CA MET A 86 -15.16 -8.01 1.75
C MET A 86 -15.09 -7.50 3.19
N THR A 87 -14.18 -6.58 3.49
CA THR A 87 -13.97 -6.02 4.84
C THR A 87 -14.79 -4.76 5.11
N ARG A 88 -15.67 -4.34 4.19
CA ARG A 88 -16.49 -3.14 4.40
C ARG A 88 -17.34 -3.28 5.65
N ASP A 89 -17.51 -2.17 6.36
CA ASP A 89 -18.53 -2.08 7.41
C ASP A 89 -19.93 -2.18 6.78
N ARG A 90 -20.78 -3.02 7.37
CA ARG A 90 -22.17 -3.23 6.94
C ARG A 90 -23.17 -2.42 7.77
N GLU A 91 -22.74 -1.90 8.91
CA GLU A 91 -23.57 -1.17 9.88
C GLU A 91 -23.15 0.31 9.96
N LEU A 92 -22.89 0.94 8.81
CA LEU A 92 -22.47 2.35 8.67
C LEU A 92 -23.35 3.35 9.45
N SER A 93 -24.61 3.01 9.70
CA SER A 93 -25.54 3.83 10.49
C SER A 93 -25.20 3.95 11.98
N ARG A 94 -24.26 3.12 12.47
CA ARG A 94 -23.88 3.04 13.90
C ARG A 94 -22.50 3.63 14.20
N LEU A 95 -21.88 4.27 13.22
CA LEU A 95 -20.58 4.90 13.40
C LEU A 95 -20.66 6.03 14.43
N THR A 96 -19.64 6.09 15.28
CA THR A 96 -19.44 7.14 16.27
C THR A 96 -18.74 8.35 15.64
N PRO A 97 -18.92 9.57 16.17
CA PRO A 97 -18.30 10.77 15.57
C PRO A 97 -16.76 10.78 15.51
N ALA A 98 -16.08 9.86 16.18
CA ALA A 98 -14.62 9.77 16.23
C ALA A 98 -14.05 8.69 15.29
N GLU A 99 -14.91 7.86 14.68
CA GLU A 99 -14.57 6.93 13.58
C GLU A 99 -14.58 7.66 12.23
#